data_AF-A0AAV5SHZ5-F1
#
_entry.id   AF-A0AAV5SHZ5-F1
#
_cell.length_a   1.000
_cell.length_b   1.000
_cell.length_c   1.000
_cell.angle_alpha   90.00
_cell.angle_beta   90.00
_cell.angle_gamma   90.00
#
_symmetry.space_group_name_H-M   'P 1'
#
loop_
_entity.id
_entity.type
_entity.pdbx_description
1 polymer ?
#
loop_
_entity_poly.entity_id
_entity_poly.type
_entity_poly.pdbx_seq_one_letter_code
_entity_poly.pdbx_strand_id
1 'polypeptide(L)'
;SPSQMSTEEVPMLVEEEKKEDVRGRNKSGRWWKETRTAKTSAIKRDKPLKTSWQKKMDEKAKKLNVKKLQTQIRDTIASAKAEKIERRKEQERRRLENERKSEIVQVISKTQKLKKTKKKDLRRIEKRDINPTSTA
;
A
#
# COMPACT_ATOMS: atom_id res chain seq x y z
N SER A 1 -78.09 10.41 39.34
CA SER A 1 -77.04 9.41 39.61
C SER A 1 -75.80 9.74 38.79
N PRO A 2 -74.60 9.84 39.38
CA PRO A 2 -73.35 10.01 38.64
C PRO A 2 -72.86 8.63 38.14
N SER A 3 -72.64 8.49 36.83
CA SER A 3 -72.04 7.29 36.24
C SER A 3 -70.53 7.33 36.46
N GLN A 4 -69.99 6.30 37.12
CA GLN A 4 -68.57 6.17 37.38
C GLN A 4 -67.80 5.80 36.10
N MET A 5 -66.62 6.40 35.94
CA MET A 5 -65.61 6.08 34.94
C MET A 5 -64.80 4.87 35.42
N SER A 6 -64.66 3.83 34.60
CA SER A 6 -63.69 2.75 34.80
C SER A 6 -62.49 2.98 33.89
N THR A 7 -61.33 3.18 34.49
CA THR A 7 -60.01 3.24 33.85
C THR A 7 -59.58 1.83 33.46
N GLU A 8 -59.56 1.53 32.16
CA GLU A 8 -58.98 0.28 31.66
C GLU A 8 -57.47 0.45 31.47
N GLU A 9 -56.75 -0.52 32.04
CA GLU A 9 -55.31 -0.59 32.23
C GLU A 9 -54.57 -0.85 30.91
N VAL A 10 -53.43 -0.19 30.73
CA VAL A 10 -52.52 -0.40 29.60
C VAL A 10 -51.78 -1.73 29.79
N PRO A 11 -51.78 -2.66 28.80
CA PRO A 11 -51.07 -3.92 28.94
C PRO A 11 -49.55 -3.71 28.87
N MET A 12 -48.88 -4.13 29.93
CA MET A 12 -47.43 -4.12 30.11
C MET A 12 -46.77 -5.11 29.12
N LEU A 13 -45.78 -4.64 28.35
CA LEU A 13 -44.96 -5.47 27.47
C LEU A 13 -44.20 -6.50 28.32
N VAL A 14 -44.60 -7.76 28.21
CA VAL A 14 -43.90 -8.91 28.80
C VAL A 14 -42.58 -9.09 28.07
N GLU A 15 -41.46 -8.92 28.77
CA GLU A 15 -40.13 -9.27 28.26
C GLU A 15 -40.07 -10.79 28.04
N GLU A 16 -39.81 -11.22 26.80
CA GLU A 16 -39.67 -12.64 26.48
C GLU A 16 -38.45 -13.24 27.21
N GLU A 17 -38.72 -14.17 28.13
CA GLU A 17 -37.69 -14.96 28.80
C GLU A 17 -36.87 -15.76 27.77
N LYS A 18 -35.58 -15.44 27.65
CA LYS A 18 -34.64 -16.21 26.82
C LYS A 18 -34.41 -17.57 27.49
N LYS A 19 -34.88 -18.63 26.84
CA LYS A 19 -34.56 -20.02 27.24
C LYS A 19 -33.05 -20.19 27.40
N GLU A 20 -32.63 -20.58 28.60
CA GLU A 20 -31.23 -20.87 28.90
C GLU A 20 -30.72 -22.01 28.00
N ASP A 21 -29.49 -21.88 27.49
CA ASP A 21 -28.87 -22.90 26.66
C ASP A 21 -28.53 -24.11 27.53
N VAL A 22 -29.09 -25.28 27.22
CA VAL A 22 -28.94 -26.55 27.99
C VAL A 22 -27.50 -27.10 27.93
N ARG A 23 -26.60 -26.42 27.21
CA ARG A 23 -25.20 -26.84 27.02
C ARG A 23 -24.34 -26.53 28.25
N GLY A 24 -23.54 -27.51 28.67
CA GLY A 24 -22.51 -27.30 29.68
C GLY A 24 -21.45 -26.29 29.25
N ARG A 25 -20.92 -25.52 30.21
CA ARG A 25 -19.86 -24.54 29.98
C ARG A 25 -18.54 -25.25 29.64
N ASN A 26 -17.84 -24.79 28.61
CA ASN A 26 -16.53 -25.31 28.27
C ASN A 26 -15.46 -24.88 29.30
N LYS A 27 -14.33 -25.60 29.35
CA LYS A 27 -13.26 -25.36 30.33
C LYS A 27 -12.73 -23.92 30.34
N SER A 28 -12.67 -23.25 29.17
CA SER A 28 -12.19 -21.87 29.04
C SER A 28 -13.26 -20.81 29.34
N GLY A 29 -14.51 -21.23 29.55
CA GLY A 29 -15.64 -20.35 29.80
C GLY A 29 -16.04 -19.44 28.63
N ARG A 30 -15.41 -19.59 27.46
CA ARG A 30 -15.65 -18.78 26.25
C ARG A 30 -15.94 -19.68 25.05
N TRP A 31 -17.10 -19.51 24.43
CA TRP A 31 -17.43 -20.20 23.20
C TRP A 31 -16.79 -19.48 22.01
N TRP A 32 -16.13 -20.22 21.11
CA TRP A 32 -15.45 -19.66 19.93
C TRP A 32 -16.32 -19.66 18.66
N LYS A 33 -17.56 -20.15 18.76
CA LYS A 33 -18.58 -20.30 17.71
C LYS A 33 -19.93 -19.86 18.25
N GLU A 34 -20.73 -19.19 17.46
CA GLU A 34 -22.11 -18.91 17.86
C GLU A 34 -22.97 -20.18 17.74
N THR A 35 -23.89 -20.37 18.68
CA THR A 35 -24.85 -21.47 18.61
C THR A 35 -25.91 -21.11 17.58
N ARG A 36 -26.06 -21.94 16.54
CA ARG A 36 -27.09 -21.70 15.52
C ARG A 36 -28.46 -22.08 16.07
N THR A 37 -29.20 -21.10 16.57
CA THR A 37 -30.55 -21.29 17.14
C THR A 37 -31.62 -21.53 16.07
N ALA A 38 -31.37 -21.11 14.84
CA ALA A 38 -32.28 -21.27 13.72
C ALA A 38 -32.27 -22.71 13.14
N LYS A 39 -33.47 -23.25 12.91
CA LYS A 39 -33.69 -24.52 12.21
C LYS A 39 -33.15 -24.43 10.78
N THR A 40 -32.66 -25.54 10.22
CA THR A 40 -32.20 -25.61 8.81
C THR A 40 -33.29 -25.19 7.82
N SER A 41 -34.57 -25.37 8.17
CA SER A 41 -35.72 -24.96 7.38
C SER A 41 -35.94 -23.44 7.33
N ALA A 42 -35.37 -22.67 8.27
CA ALA A 42 -35.39 -21.21 8.23
C ALA A 42 -34.43 -20.65 7.16
N ILE A 43 -33.53 -21.48 6.64
CA ILE A 43 -32.63 -21.11 5.55
C ILE A 43 -33.43 -21.17 4.24
N LYS A 44 -33.93 -20.02 3.79
CA LYS A 44 -34.54 -19.89 2.46
C LYS A 44 -33.51 -20.26 1.39
N ARG A 45 -33.76 -21.38 0.71
CA ARG A 45 -32.97 -21.84 -0.44
C ARG A 45 -33.59 -21.26 -1.70
N ASP A 46 -33.35 -19.97 -1.91
CA ASP A 46 -33.83 -19.31 -3.13
C ASP A 46 -33.13 -19.93 -4.34
N LYS A 47 -33.91 -20.21 -5.39
CA LYS A 47 -33.32 -20.61 -6.68
C LYS A 47 -32.40 -19.47 -7.12
N PRO A 48 -31.12 -19.73 -7.43
CA PRO A 48 -30.24 -18.67 -7.89
C PRO A 48 -30.87 -18.03 -9.13
N LEU A 49 -31.03 -16.70 -9.12
CA LEU A 49 -31.57 -15.98 -10.27
C LEU A 49 -30.68 -16.31 -11.48
N LYS A 50 -31.20 -17.09 -12.42
CA LYS A 50 -30.50 -17.40 -13.66
C LYS A 50 -30.42 -16.11 -14.47
N THR A 51 -29.25 -15.51 -14.54
CA THR A 51 -29.02 -14.38 -15.45
C THR A 51 -29.03 -14.88 -16.89
N SER A 52 -29.75 -14.17 -17.76
CA SER A 52 -29.72 -14.40 -19.21
C SER A 52 -28.31 -14.25 -19.76
N TRP A 53 -27.97 -14.96 -20.83
CA TRP A 53 -26.67 -14.87 -21.49
C TRP A 53 -26.25 -13.43 -21.84
N GLN A 54 -27.20 -12.63 -22.32
CA GLN A 54 -26.97 -11.21 -22.64
C GLN A 54 -26.40 -10.43 -21.46
N LYS A 55 -27.04 -10.52 -20.29
CA LYS A 55 -26.56 -9.88 -19.04
C LYS A 55 -25.15 -10.33 -18.66
N LYS A 56 -24.82 -11.62 -18.84
CA LYS A 56 -23.46 -12.13 -18.58
C LYS A 56 -22.43 -11.53 -19.53
N MET A 57 -22.78 -11.37 -20.80
CA MET A 57 -21.91 -10.73 -21.79
C MET A 57 -21.71 -9.24 -21.51
N ASP A 58 -22.77 -8.53 -21.13
CA ASP A 58 -22.69 -7.12 -20.75
C ASP A 58 -21.81 -6.92 -19.51
N GLU A 59 -21.95 -7.77 -18.49
CA GLU A 59 -21.08 -7.75 -17.31
C GLU A 59 -19.63 -8.06 -17.66
N LYS A 60 -19.39 -9.02 -18.56
CA LYS A 60 -18.05 -9.36 -19.04
C LYS A 60 -17.43 -8.17 -19.77
N ALA A 61 -18.18 -7.50 -20.65
CA ALA A 61 -17.74 -6.31 -21.35
C ALA A 61 -17.39 -5.17 -20.39
N LYS A 62 -18.27 -4.90 -19.41
CA LYS A 62 -18.01 -3.91 -18.34
C LYS A 62 -16.74 -4.22 -17.55
N LYS A 63 -16.55 -5.48 -17.13
CA LYS A 63 -15.35 -5.92 -16.40
C LYS A 63 -14.08 -5.76 -17.25
N LEU A 64 -14.14 -6.06 -18.54
CA LEU A 64 -13.01 -5.88 -19.45
C LEU A 64 -12.65 -4.39 -19.60
N ASN A 65 -13.64 -3.51 -19.73
CA ASN A 65 -13.42 -2.08 -19.84
C ASN A 65 -12.78 -1.51 -18.57
N VAL A 66 -13.29 -1.89 -17.39
CA VAL A 66 -12.69 -1.49 -16.10
C VAL A 66 -11.24 -1.96 -15.98
N LYS A 67 -10.94 -3.21 -16.37
CA LYS A 67 -9.57 -3.73 -16.36
C LYS A 67 -8.65 -2.95 -17.30
N LYS A 68 -9.10 -2.62 -18.52
CA LYS A 68 -8.33 -1.83 -19.48
C LYS A 68 -7.98 -0.45 -18.90
N LEU A 69 -8.98 0.24 -18.34
CA LEU A 69 -8.76 1.54 -17.69
C LEU A 69 -7.78 1.43 -16.51
N GLN A 70 -7.92 0.40 -15.69
CA GLN A 70 -7.02 0.16 -14.57
C GLN A 70 -5.58 -0.08 -15.02
N THR A 71 -5.38 -0.84 -16.10
CA THR A 71 -4.06 -1.07 -16.71
C THR A 71 -3.48 0.24 -17.24
N GLN A 72 -4.24 1.02 -17.99
CA GLN A 72 -3.80 2.33 -18.50
C GLN A 72 -3.35 3.27 -17.36
N ILE A 73 -4.09 3.32 -16.25
CA ILE A 73 -3.71 4.14 -15.09
C ILE A 73 -2.40 3.63 -14.47
N ARG A 74 -2.20 2.31 -14.37
CA ARG A 74 -0.93 1.77 -13.84
C ARG A 74 0.24 2.08 -14.75
N ASP A 75 0.06 1.91 -16.06
CA ASP A 75 1.12 2.11 -17.04
C ASP A 75 1.56 3.57 -17.09
N THR A 76 0.62 4.52 -17.05
CA THR A 76 0.93 5.96 -16.98
C THR A 76 1.66 6.36 -15.70
N ILE A 77 1.29 5.78 -14.55
CA ILE A 77 2.02 6.01 -13.28
C ILE A 77 3.43 5.40 -13.36
N ALA A 78 3.57 4.23 -13.95
CA ALA A 78 4.85 3.54 -14.09
C ALA A 78 5.80 4.31 -15.03
N SER A 79 5.31 4.78 -16.18
CA SER A 79 6.11 5.57 -17.13
C SER A 79 6.58 6.87 -16.51
N ALA A 80 5.68 7.61 -15.83
CA ALA A 80 6.04 8.86 -15.15
C ALA A 80 7.11 8.65 -14.05
N LYS A 81 7.05 7.53 -13.33
CA LYS A 81 8.08 7.17 -12.34
C LYS A 81 9.41 6.82 -12.99
N ALA A 82 9.38 6.03 -14.08
CA ALA A 82 10.58 5.66 -14.81
C ALA A 82 11.29 6.90 -15.39
N GLU A 83 10.54 7.80 -16.03
CA GLU A 83 11.08 9.07 -16.56
C GLU A 83 11.72 9.93 -15.46
N LYS A 84 11.09 10.01 -14.27
CA LYS A 84 11.66 10.74 -13.13
C LYS A 84 12.96 10.11 -12.63
N ILE A 85 13.05 8.79 -12.62
CA ILE A 85 14.25 8.06 -12.22
C ILE A 85 15.37 8.29 -13.25
N GLU A 86 15.09 8.15 -14.54
CA GLU A 86 16.08 8.38 -15.60
C GLU A 86 16.57 9.83 -15.61
N ARG A 87 15.66 10.80 -15.42
CA ARG A 87 16.04 12.21 -15.26
C ARG A 87 16.95 12.42 -14.06
N ARG A 88 16.69 11.77 -12.93
CA ARG A 88 17.54 11.88 -11.73
C ARG A 88 18.92 11.26 -11.96
N LYS A 89 18.98 10.06 -12.55
CA LYS A 89 20.24 9.40 -12.90
C LYS A 89 21.09 10.26 -13.84
N GLU A 90 20.46 10.88 -14.84
CA GLU A 90 21.16 11.79 -15.76
C GLU A 90 21.68 13.04 -15.06
N GLN A 91 20.89 13.62 -14.15
CA GLN A 91 21.34 14.76 -13.34
C GLN A 91 22.49 14.40 -12.41
N GLU A 92 22.45 13.22 -11.78
CA GLU A 92 23.54 12.70 -10.93
C GLU A 92 24.80 12.46 -11.76
N ARG A 93 24.68 11.83 -12.94
CA ARG A 93 25.81 11.66 -13.87
C ARG A 93 26.43 13.00 -14.25
N ARG A 94 25.60 13.98 -14.64
CA ARG A 94 26.07 15.32 -14.99
C ARG A 94 26.71 16.03 -13.79
N ARG A 95 26.19 15.84 -12.58
CA ARG A 95 26.80 16.38 -11.35
C ARG A 95 28.18 15.76 -11.12
N LEU A 96 28.31 14.44 -11.20
CA LEU A 96 29.60 13.74 -11.03
C LEU A 96 30.63 14.17 -12.08
N GLU A 97 30.22 14.31 -13.35
CA GLU A 97 31.09 14.81 -14.40
C GLU A 97 31.48 16.27 -14.18
N ASN A 98 30.54 17.11 -13.74
CA ASN A 98 30.81 18.50 -13.43
C ASN A 98 31.73 18.64 -12.21
N GLU A 99 31.54 17.85 -11.16
CA GLU A 99 32.43 17.80 -10.00
C GLU A 99 33.85 17.45 -10.45
N ARG A 100 34.01 16.39 -11.25
CA ARG A 100 35.30 15.99 -11.83
C ARG A 100 35.92 17.08 -12.72
N LYS A 101 35.12 17.80 -13.51
CA LYS A 101 35.60 18.89 -14.40
C LYS A 101 35.90 20.18 -13.63
N SER A 102 35.11 20.49 -12.59
CA SER A 102 35.24 21.68 -11.75
C SER A 102 36.39 21.58 -10.77
N GLU A 103 36.93 20.37 -10.59
CA GLU A 103 38.16 20.17 -9.86
C GLU A 103 39.34 20.79 -10.63
N ILE A 104 39.63 22.06 -10.32
CA ILE A 104 40.78 22.79 -10.88
C ILE A 104 42.05 22.22 -10.24
N VAL A 105 42.64 21.21 -10.90
CA VAL A 105 43.89 20.57 -10.46
C VAL A 105 45.09 21.30 -11.05
N GLN A 106 46.12 21.52 -10.23
CA GLN A 106 47.44 21.93 -10.71
C GLN A 106 48.28 20.69 -11.03
N VAL A 107 48.71 20.56 -12.29
CA VAL A 107 49.57 19.44 -12.72
C VAL A 107 50.95 19.58 -12.08
N ILE A 108 51.32 18.64 -11.21
CA ILE A 108 52.63 18.63 -10.55
C ILE A 108 53.65 17.92 -11.46
N SER A 109 54.40 18.71 -12.22
CA SER A 109 55.44 18.18 -13.12
C SER A 109 56.77 17.83 -12.42
N LYS A 110 57.13 18.53 -11.33
CA LYS A 110 58.45 18.41 -10.67
C LYS A 110 58.32 17.90 -9.23
N THR A 111 58.23 16.58 -9.08
CA THR A 111 58.02 15.90 -7.78
C THR A 111 59.18 16.07 -6.79
N GLN A 112 60.42 16.25 -7.28
CA GLN A 112 61.59 16.47 -6.43
C GLN A 112 61.47 17.73 -5.56
N LYS A 113 60.71 18.73 -6.01
CA LYS A 113 60.49 19.97 -5.25
C LYS A 113 59.54 19.76 -4.06
N LEU A 114 58.54 18.87 -4.16
CA LEU A 114 57.66 18.56 -3.02
C LEU A 114 58.42 17.94 -1.86
N LYS A 115 59.42 17.10 -2.14
CA LYS A 115 60.26 16.47 -1.11
C LYS A 115 61.04 17.49 -0.26
N LYS A 116 61.22 18.70 -0.77
CA LYS A 116 61.90 19.81 -0.08
C LYS A 116 60.96 20.73 0.71
N THR A 117 59.64 20.56 0.57
CA THR A 117 58.65 21.38 1.28
C THR A 117 58.39 20.87 2.70
N LYS A 118 57.85 21.72 3.57
CA LYS A 118 57.57 21.37 4.97
C LYS A 118 56.46 20.32 5.03
N LYS A 119 56.62 19.35 5.95
CA LYS A 119 55.66 18.24 6.14
C LYS A 119 54.23 18.70 6.44
N LYS A 120 54.04 19.87 7.05
CA LYS A 120 52.71 20.45 7.32
C LYS A 120 51.98 20.89 6.05
N ASP A 121 52.71 21.39 5.05
CA ASP A 121 52.13 21.90 3.80
C ASP A 121 51.79 20.73 2.87
N LEU A 122 52.62 19.67 2.89
CA LEU A 122 52.34 18.40 2.22
C LEU A 122 51.06 17.72 2.70
N ARG A 123 50.66 17.91 3.97
CA ARG A 123 49.41 17.36 4.53
C ARG A 123 48.15 18.06 4.02
N ARG A 124 48.28 19.28 3.48
CA ARG A 124 47.15 20.05 2.92
C ARG A 124 46.89 19.74 1.44
N ILE A 125 47.82 19.06 0.77
CA ILE A 125 47.70 18.72 -0.65
C ILE A 125 46.88 17.43 -0.78
N GLU A 126 45.70 17.54 -1.37
CA GLU A 126 44.94 16.39 -1.85
C GLU A 126 45.45 15.98 -3.24
N LYS A 127 45.68 14.68 -3.43
CA LYS A 127 46.14 14.13 -4.71
C LYS A 127 44.94 13.61 -5.49
N ARG A 128 44.87 13.97 -6.78
CA ARG A 128 43.77 13.61 -7.68
C ARG A 128 44.36 13.14 -9.00
N ASP A 129 43.82 12.05 -9.52
CA ASP A 129 44.32 11.43 -10.75
C ASP A 129 43.69 12.12 -11.97
N ILE A 130 44.55 12.70 -12.82
CA ILE A 130 44.16 13.34 -14.09
C ILE A 130 44.38 12.42 -15.29
N ASN A 131 44.85 11.19 -15.07
CA ASN A 131 45.13 10.26 -16.16
C ASN A 131 43.80 9.86 -16.81
N PRO A 132 43.59 10.10 -18.13
CA PRO A 132 42.45 9.53 -18.81
C PRO A 132 42.57 8.01 -18.73
N THR A 133 41.52 7.34 -18.28
CA THR A 133 41.49 5.88 -18.21
C THR A 133 41.61 5.34 -19.64
N SER A 134 42.78 4.83 -20.01
CA SER A 134 42.96 4.01 -21.20
C SER A 134 42.25 2.68 -20.95
N THR A 135 40.98 2.61 -21.29
CA THR A 135 40.25 1.34 -21.33
C THR A 135 40.90 0.47 -22.40
N ALA A 136 41.53 -0.62 -21.98
CA ALA A 136 41.96 -1.72 -22.84
C ALA A 136 40.76 -2.57 -23.26
#